data_AF-A0A948XAF6-F1
#
_entry.id   AF-A0A948XAF6-F1
#
_cell.length_a   1.000
_cell.length_b   1.000
_cell.length_c   1.000
_cell.angle_alpha   90.00
_cell.angle_beta   90.00
_cell.angle_gamma   90.00
#
_symmetry.space_group_name_H-M   'P 1'
#
loop_
_entity.id
_entity.type
_entity.pdbx_description
1 polymer ?
#
loop_
_entity_poly.entity_id
_entity_poly.type
_entity_poly.pdbx_seq_one_letter_code
_entity_poly.pdbx_strand_id
1 'polypeptide(L)'
;EMHRISVEDSMKTKGIVDAYGKVINNLRPGEENKLRQDIDLAGTRLDFDGICGADNKRCEVRKNADGTDALDANGKTQLQLNDKNQVQFIAEDDKGKPMSLAAFLATDEGKKLAGVTGGLRGGTPTFAGYAYTAGGVIDRVFKAFAGTHDYIGGQGVGLYEEQGNIRRGMTDAERTSYNTWSAVAIVPSTPFAMAEFLPPEVWKAISILLGAVK
;
A
#
# COMPACT_ATOMS: atom_id res chain seq x y z
N GLU A 1 10.24 -1.05 16.37
CA GLU A 1 9.60 0.28 16.46
C GLU A 1 9.02 0.76 15.13
N MET A 2 9.82 0.96 14.07
CA MET A 2 9.30 1.41 12.76
C MET A 2 8.14 0.54 12.23
N HIS A 3 8.24 -0.78 12.36
CA HIS A 3 7.15 -1.69 11.99
C HIS A 3 5.85 -1.39 12.75
N ARG A 4 5.90 -1.25 14.09
CA ARG A 4 4.74 -0.91 14.93
C ARG A 4 4.09 0.41 14.50
N ILE A 5 4.92 1.43 14.26
CA ILE A 5 4.47 2.74 13.79
C ILE A 5 3.74 2.61 12.44
N SER A 6 4.30 1.86 11.49
CA SER A 6 3.68 1.63 10.19
C SER A 6 2.38 0.83 10.28
N VAL A 7 2.27 -0.11 11.23
CA VAL A 7 1.02 -0.84 11.51
C VAL A 7 -0.05 0.13 12.00
N GLU A 8 0.26 0.96 13.00
CA GLU A 8 -0.68 1.95 13.55
C GLU A 8 -1.15 2.94 12.49
N ASP A 9 -0.24 3.40 11.65
CA ASP A 9 -0.55 4.30 10.55
C ASP A 9 -1.42 3.62 9.49
N SER A 10 -1.16 2.34 9.17
CA SER A 10 -1.95 1.56 8.23
C SER A 10 -3.37 1.28 8.74
N MET A 11 -3.59 1.22 10.06
CA MET A 11 -4.92 1.02 10.66
C MET A 11 -5.84 2.24 10.60
N LYS A 12 -5.30 3.42 10.27
CA LYS A 12 -6.08 4.67 10.23
C LYS A 12 -7.14 4.65 9.12
N THR A 13 -6.79 4.11 7.94
CA THR A 13 -7.74 4.00 6.84
C THR A 13 -8.78 2.91 7.13
N LYS A 14 -10.05 3.20 6.84
CA LYS A 14 -11.10 2.17 6.82
C LYS A 14 -11.21 1.46 5.47
N GLY A 15 -10.42 1.93 4.50
CA GLY A 15 -10.30 1.35 3.18
C GLY A 15 -11.37 1.83 2.20
N ILE A 16 -11.48 1.06 1.13
CA ILE A 16 -12.42 1.25 0.05
C ILE A 16 -13.29 -0.01 -0.11
N VAL A 17 -14.58 0.19 -0.34
CA VAL A 17 -15.56 -0.88 -0.52
C VAL A 17 -16.13 -0.84 -1.94
N ASP A 18 -16.24 -1.98 -2.60
CA ASP A 18 -16.94 -2.08 -3.89
C ASP A 18 -18.44 -2.35 -3.73
N ALA A 19 -19.16 -2.28 -4.86
CA ALA A 19 -20.60 -2.55 -4.93
C ALA A 19 -21.01 -3.95 -4.45
N TYR A 20 -20.06 -4.88 -4.32
CA TYR A 20 -20.28 -6.24 -3.83
C TYR A 20 -19.96 -6.39 -2.34
N GLY A 21 -19.60 -5.31 -1.65
CA GLY A 21 -19.26 -5.29 -0.24
C GLY A 21 -17.83 -5.76 0.05
N LYS A 22 -16.99 -5.96 -0.96
CA LYS A 22 -15.58 -6.33 -0.76
C LYS A 22 -14.79 -5.09 -0.37
N VAL A 23 -14.10 -5.19 0.77
CA VAL A 23 -13.25 -4.12 1.31
C VAL A 23 -11.78 -4.42 1.05
N ILE A 24 -11.03 -3.40 0.63
CA ILE A 24 -9.56 -3.38 0.61
C ILE A 24 -9.08 -2.22 1.49
N ASN A 25 -8.08 -2.44 2.33
CA ASN A 25 -7.45 -1.43 3.18
C ASN A 25 -5.92 -1.60 3.18
N ASN A 26 -5.21 -0.82 3.99
CA ASN A 26 -3.74 -0.90 4.09
C ASN A 26 -3.24 -2.12 4.87
N LEU A 27 -4.12 -3.05 5.24
CA LEU A 27 -3.78 -4.29 5.93
C LEU A 27 -4.02 -5.47 4.98
N ARG A 28 -3.21 -6.52 5.08
CA ARG A 28 -3.55 -7.80 4.43
C ARG A 28 -4.48 -8.61 5.33
N PRO A 29 -5.75 -8.85 4.93
CA PRO A 29 -6.68 -9.61 5.75
C PRO A 29 -6.24 -11.07 5.87
N GLY A 30 -6.21 -11.61 7.10
CA GLY A 30 -6.01 -13.04 7.36
C GLY A 30 -4.59 -13.57 7.11
N GLU A 31 -3.62 -12.71 6.80
CA GLU A 31 -2.21 -13.09 6.73
C GLU A 31 -1.46 -12.51 7.94
N GLU A 32 -1.17 -13.37 8.91
CA GLU A 32 -0.16 -13.06 9.91
C GLU A 32 1.22 -13.02 9.24
N ASN A 33 2.00 -12.00 9.56
CA ASN A 33 3.42 -11.99 9.31
C ASN A 33 4.07 -13.05 10.20
N LYS A 34 4.18 -14.28 9.72
CA LYS A 34 4.73 -15.40 10.48
C LYS A 34 6.18 -15.20 10.95
N LEU A 35 6.92 -14.23 10.39
CA LEU A 35 8.26 -13.88 10.89
C LEU A 35 8.19 -13.14 12.23
N ARG A 36 7.18 -12.27 12.40
CA ARG A 36 6.99 -11.43 13.59
C ARG A 36 5.82 -11.84 14.47
N GLN A 37 4.98 -12.75 13.98
CA GLN A 37 3.68 -13.11 14.57
C GLN A 37 2.75 -11.89 14.75
N ASP A 38 2.76 -10.99 13.76
CA ASP A 38 1.96 -9.75 13.77
C ASP A 38 1.32 -9.49 12.40
N ILE A 39 0.94 -8.24 12.12
CA ILE A 39 0.20 -7.84 10.91
C ILE A 39 1.12 -7.74 9.70
N ASP A 40 0.73 -8.38 8.60
CA ASP A 40 1.45 -8.26 7.34
C ASP A 40 1.19 -6.90 6.66
N LEU A 41 2.30 -6.19 6.41
CA LEU A 41 2.35 -4.89 5.74
C LEU A 41 3.00 -4.98 4.35
N ALA A 42 3.26 -6.17 3.80
CA ALA A 42 3.85 -6.33 2.48
C ALA A 42 2.90 -5.82 1.38
N GLY A 43 3.43 -4.97 0.49
CA GLY A 43 2.71 -4.39 -0.63
C GLY A 43 2.56 -2.88 -0.56
N THR A 44 1.88 -2.31 -1.55
CA THR A 44 1.70 -0.86 -1.70
C THR A 44 0.46 -0.38 -0.92
N ARG A 45 0.56 0.76 -0.20
CA ARG A 45 -0.59 1.45 0.42
C ARG A 45 -1.66 1.77 -0.65
N LEU A 46 -2.90 1.98 -0.22
CA LEU A 46 -3.96 2.49 -1.08
C LEU A 46 -3.59 3.86 -1.67
N ASP A 47 -3.81 3.99 -2.98
CA ASP A 47 -3.75 5.25 -3.72
C ASP A 47 -5.15 5.56 -4.24
N PHE A 48 -5.87 6.45 -3.57
CA PHE A 48 -7.23 6.79 -3.98
C PHE A 48 -7.29 7.58 -5.28
N ASP A 49 -6.26 8.34 -5.66
CA ASP A 49 -6.27 9.00 -6.97
C ASP A 49 -6.00 7.99 -8.09
N GLY A 50 -5.20 6.97 -7.81
CA GLY A 50 -5.05 5.82 -8.71
C GLY A 50 -6.33 4.99 -8.83
N ILE A 51 -6.99 4.68 -7.71
CA ILE A 51 -8.19 3.82 -7.70
C ILE A 51 -9.43 4.57 -8.17
N CYS A 52 -9.67 5.79 -7.70
CA CYS A 52 -10.86 6.57 -8.02
C CYS A 52 -10.69 7.41 -9.32
N GLY A 53 -9.45 7.62 -9.76
CA GLY A 53 -9.12 8.58 -10.80
C GLY A 53 -8.84 9.97 -10.22
N ALA A 54 -8.06 10.78 -10.92
CA ALA A 54 -7.73 12.14 -10.48
C ALA A 54 -8.97 13.04 -10.31
N ASP A 55 -10.06 12.74 -11.01
CA ASP A 55 -11.37 13.39 -10.94
C ASP A 55 -12.40 12.64 -10.05
N ASN A 56 -11.98 11.56 -9.40
CA ASN A 56 -12.81 10.62 -8.64
C ASN A 56 -13.93 9.91 -9.41
N LYS A 57 -13.90 9.87 -10.75
CA LYS A 57 -14.98 9.29 -11.56
C LYS A 57 -15.36 7.84 -11.22
N ARG A 58 -14.47 7.09 -10.59
CA ARG A 58 -14.69 5.68 -10.19
C ARG A 58 -15.18 5.52 -8.75
N CYS A 59 -15.35 6.61 -8.01
CA CYS A 59 -15.77 6.58 -6.61
C CYS A 59 -16.89 7.60 -6.34
N GLU A 60 -17.69 7.33 -5.30
CA GLU A 60 -18.76 8.25 -4.90
C GLU A 60 -18.16 9.58 -4.43
N VAL A 61 -18.73 10.69 -4.91
CA VAL A 61 -18.30 12.05 -4.55
C VAL A 61 -19.34 12.73 -3.68
N ARG A 62 -18.87 13.57 -2.77
CA ARG A 62 -19.75 14.38 -1.93
C ARG A 62 -20.54 15.34 -2.80
N LYS A 63 -21.82 15.52 -2.48
CA LYS A 63 -22.70 16.51 -3.09
C LYS A 63 -22.98 17.64 -2.11
N ASN A 64 -23.09 18.86 -2.62
CA ASN A 64 -23.63 20.00 -1.90
C ASN A 64 -25.16 19.87 -1.76
N ALA A 65 -25.77 20.73 -0.94
CA ALA A 65 -27.22 20.72 -0.72
C ALA A 65 -28.04 20.99 -2.01
N ASP A 66 -27.44 21.65 -2.99
CA ASP A 66 -28.03 21.93 -4.30
C ASP A 66 -27.84 20.79 -5.33
N GLY A 67 -27.21 19.68 -4.93
CA GLY A 67 -26.95 18.52 -5.79
C GLY A 67 -25.70 18.64 -6.68
N THR A 68 -24.95 19.75 -6.61
CA THR A 68 -23.66 19.90 -7.29
C THR A 68 -22.55 19.14 -6.56
N ASP A 69 -21.43 18.83 -7.24
CA ASP A 69 -20.29 18.20 -6.60
C ASP A 69 -19.61 19.15 -5.60
N ALA A 70 -19.33 18.63 -4.40
CA ALA A 70 -18.53 19.35 -3.43
C ALA A 70 -17.06 19.33 -3.86
N LEU A 71 -16.53 20.52 -4.14
CA LEU A 71 -15.14 20.71 -4.54
C LEU A 71 -14.28 21.11 -3.34
N ASP A 72 -13.01 20.71 -3.34
CA ASP A 72 -12.01 21.22 -2.42
C ASP A 72 -11.51 22.62 -2.86
N ALA A 73 -10.58 23.19 -2.09
CA ALA A 73 -10.01 24.51 -2.37
C ALA A 73 -9.29 24.62 -3.73
N ASN A 74 -8.96 23.48 -4.35
CA ASN A 74 -8.29 23.39 -5.64
C ASN A 74 -9.25 23.01 -6.78
N GLY A 75 -10.57 22.96 -6.52
CA GLY A 75 -11.58 22.61 -7.52
C GLY A 75 -11.71 21.12 -7.80
N LYS A 76 -11.14 20.24 -6.96
CA LYS A 76 -11.24 18.78 -7.10
C LYS A 76 -12.44 18.25 -6.32
N THR A 77 -13.16 17.28 -6.87
CA THR A 77 -14.26 16.62 -6.16
C THR A 77 -13.78 15.95 -4.87
N GLN A 78 -14.63 15.95 -3.84
CA GLN A 78 -14.34 15.31 -2.57
C GLN A 78 -14.97 13.92 -2.50
N LEU A 79 -14.26 12.93 -1.95
CA LEU A 79 -14.79 11.56 -1.82
C LEU A 79 -15.88 11.48 -0.74
N GLN A 80 -16.99 10.83 -1.07
CA GLN A 80 -18.04 10.50 -0.12
C GLN A 80 -17.66 9.25 0.68
N LEU A 81 -17.72 9.36 2.00
CA LEU A 81 -17.53 8.22 2.89
C LEU A 81 -18.90 7.64 3.26
N ASN A 82 -18.97 6.31 3.40
CA ASN A 82 -20.15 5.65 3.98
C ASN A 82 -20.14 5.72 5.52
N ASP A 83 -21.16 5.14 6.16
CA ASP A 83 -21.31 5.10 7.63
C ASP A 83 -20.16 4.38 8.36
N LYS A 84 -19.35 3.61 7.63
CA LYS A 84 -18.15 2.92 8.13
C LYS A 84 -16.87 3.71 7.86
N ASN A 85 -16.98 4.96 7.41
CA ASN A 85 -15.88 5.83 6.98
C ASN A 85 -15.05 5.26 5.82
N GLN A 86 -15.68 4.51 4.91
CA GLN A 86 -15.01 3.89 3.76
C GLN A 86 -15.30 4.67 2.49
N VAL A 87 -14.31 4.75 1.60
CA VAL A 87 -14.51 5.21 0.22
C VAL A 87 -15.36 4.18 -0.51
N GLN A 88 -16.25 4.63 -1.39
CA GLN A 88 -17.16 3.77 -2.13
C GLN A 88 -16.73 3.72 -3.59
N PHE A 89 -16.33 2.53 -4.06
CA PHE A 89 -15.96 2.28 -5.45
C PHE A 89 -17.23 1.97 -6.27
N ILE A 90 -17.51 2.83 -7.24
CA ILE A 90 -18.74 2.81 -8.06
C ILE A 90 -18.43 2.63 -9.55
N ALA A 91 -17.21 2.20 -9.91
CA ALA A 91 -16.87 2.00 -11.32
C ALA A 91 -17.78 0.94 -11.96
N GLU A 92 -18.03 1.12 -13.25
CA GLU A 92 -18.80 0.19 -14.08
C GLU A 92 -17.90 -0.44 -15.14
N ASP A 93 -18.27 -1.64 -15.59
CA ASP A 93 -17.68 -2.27 -16.77
C ASP A 93 -18.23 -1.65 -18.07
N ASP A 94 -17.71 -2.09 -19.22
CA ASP A 94 -18.12 -1.59 -20.54
C ASP A 94 -19.61 -1.83 -20.87
N LYS A 95 -20.33 -2.58 -20.04
CA LYS A 95 -21.76 -2.88 -20.17
C LYS A 95 -22.61 -2.10 -19.15
N GLY A 96 -22.01 -1.18 -18.40
CA GLY A 96 -22.70 -0.39 -17.36
C GLY A 96 -23.06 -1.22 -16.12
N LYS A 97 -22.40 -2.38 -15.91
CA LYS A 97 -22.61 -3.18 -14.70
C LYS A 97 -21.55 -2.79 -13.65
N PRO A 98 -21.89 -2.75 -12.35
CA PRO A 98 -20.90 -2.50 -11.30
C PRO A 98 -19.66 -3.40 -11.41
N MET A 99 -18.49 -2.79 -11.42
CA MET A 99 -17.19 -3.45 -11.44
C MET A 99 -16.71 -3.71 -10.01
N SER A 100 -16.15 -4.88 -9.74
CA SER A 100 -15.51 -5.15 -8.45
C SER A 100 -14.13 -4.51 -8.38
N LEU A 101 -13.65 -4.21 -7.17
CA LEU A 101 -12.27 -3.74 -6.99
C LEU A 101 -11.26 -4.74 -7.57
N ALA A 102 -11.49 -6.04 -7.36
CA ALA A 102 -10.63 -7.09 -7.90
C ALA A 102 -10.58 -7.08 -9.44
N ALA A 103 -11.72 -6.84 -10.10
CA ALA A 103 -11.76 -6.73 -11.55
C ALA A 103 -10.99 -5.50 -12.05
N PHE A 104 -11.18 -4.34 -11.39
CA PHE A 104 -10.41 -3.14 -11.71
C PHE A 104 -8.91 -3.35 -11.54
N LEU A 105 -8.48 -3.96 -10.44
CA LEU A 105 -7.07 -4.25 -10.17
C LEU A 105 -6.43 -5.24 -11.15
N ALA A 106 -7.24 -6.01 -11.89
CA ALA A 106 -6.77 -6.88 -12.96
C ALA A 106 -6.59 -6.15 -14.31
N THR A 107 -7.11 -4.94 -14.47
CA THR A 107 -6.91 -4.10 -15.67
C THR A 107 -5.48 -3.56 -15.75
N ASP A 108 -5.07 -3.07 -16.92
CA ASP A 108 -3.76 -2.45 -17.08
C ASP A 108 -3.60 -1.16 -16.28
N GLU A 109 -4.69 -0.41 -16.05
CA GLU A 109 -4.67 0.76 -15.16
C GLU A 109 -4.51 0.33 -13.70
N GLY A 110 -5.29 -0.65 -13.24
CA GLY A 110 -5.21 -1.16 -11.87
C GLY A 110 -3.87 -1.82 -11.54
N LYS A 111 -3.25 -2.54 -12.48
CA LYS A 111 -1.92 -3.14 -12.31
C LYS A 111 -0.81 -2.12 -12.10
N LYS A 112 -0.93 -0.90 -12.64
CA LYS A 112 0.05 0.18 -12.44
C LYS A 112 0.06 0.70 -11.00
N LEU A 113 -0.96 0.40 -10.21
CA LEU A 113 -1.04 0.76 -8.80
C LEU A 113 -0.21 -0.17 -7.90
N ALA A 114 0.20 -1.33 -8.41
CA ALA A 114 1.13 -2.21 -7.72
C ALA A 114 2.56 -1.67 -7.86
N GLY A 115 3.27 -1.58 -6.73
CA GLY A 115 4.71 -1.36 -6.73
C GLY A 115 5.47 -2.56 -7.30
N VAL A 116 6.68 -2.31 -7.81
CA VAL A 116 7.56 -3.34 -8.39
C VAL A 116 7.88 -4.46 -7.38
N THR A 117 7.98 -4.12 -6.10
CA THR A 117 8.30 -5.05 -5.00
C THR A 117 7.08 -5.59 -4.27
N GLY A 118 5.87 -5.26 -4.71
CA GLY A 118 4.66 -5.73 -4.04
C GLY A 118 3.36 -5.17 -4.64
N GLY A 119 2.41 -6.06 -4.89
CA GLY A 119 1.02 -5.73 -5.20
C GLY A 119 0.39 -4.77 -4.19
N LEU A 120 -0.79 -4.23 -4.52
CA LEU A 120 -1.57 -3.45 -3.55
C LEU A 120 -1.82 -4.29 -2.29
N ARG A 121 -1.72 -3.65 -1.13
CA ARG A 121 -2.05 -4.29 0.14
C ARG A 121 -3.51 -4.75 0.14
N GLY A 122 -3.71 -5.97 0.64
CA GLY A 122 -5.00 -6.66 0.57
C GLY A 122 -5.30 -7.35 -0.77
N GLY A 123 -4.39 -7.30 -1.74
CA GLY A 123 -4.46 -8.04 -3.02
C GLY A 123 -3.51 -9.24 -3.09
N THR A 124 -3.47 -9.90 -4.26
CA THR A 124 -2.56 -11.05 -4.51
C THR A 124 -1.09 -10.63 -4.36
N PRO A 125 -0.26 -11.40 -3.64
CA PRO A 125 1.18 -11.14 -3.54
C PRO A 125 1.86 -11.21 -4.91
N THR A 126 2.55 -10.14 -5.31
CA THR A 126 3.28 -10.08 -6.59
C THR A 126 4.68 -9.49 -6.43
N PHE A 127 5.59 -9.90 -7.31
CA PHE A 127 6.93 -9.32 -7.50
C PHE A 127 7.17 -9.11 -8.99
N ALA A 128 7.52 -7.90 -9.39
CA ALA A 128 7.67 -7.51 -10.79
C ALA A 128 6.45 -7.91 -11.66
N GLY A 129 5.24 -7.86 -11.08
CA GLY A 129 3.99 -8.23 -11.74
C GLY A 129 3.66 -9.73 -11.74
N TYR A 130 4.56 -10.60 -11.27
CA TYR A 130 4.34 -12.05 -11.19
C TYR A 130 3.90 -12.46 -9.78
N ALA A 131 2.89 -13.32 -9.68
CA ALA A 131 2.47 -13.86 -8.40
C ALA A 131 3.57 -14.71 -7.76
N TYR A 132 3.77 -14.59 -6.45
CA TYR A 132 4.70 -15.45 -5.70
C TYR A 132 3.96 -16.27 -4.63
N THR A 133 4.56 -17.37 -4.20
CA THR A 133 3.96 -18.27 -3.21
C THR A 133 3.97 -17.66 -1.81
N ALA A 134 2.79 -17.49 -1.23
CA ALA A 134 2.63 -17.09 0.17
C ALA A 134 3.39 -18.06 1.10
N GLY A 135 4.13 -17.53 2.07
CA GLY A 135 4.97 -18.29 3.00
C GLY A 135 6.31 -18.79 2.45
N GLY A 136 6.56 -18.63 1.14
CA GLY A 136 7.83 -18.94 0.49
C GLY A 136 8.97 -17.99 0.89
N VAL A 137 10.18 -18.26 0.39
CA VAL A 137 11.37 -17.44 0.73
C VAL A 137 11.20 -15.98 0.32
N ILE A 138 10.70 -15.72 -0.89
CA ILE A 138 10.46 -14.37 -1.40
C ILE A 138 9.41 -13.62 -0.56
N ASP A 139 8.32 -14.30 -0.18
CA ASP A 139 7.30 -13.72 0.71
C ASP A 139 7.91 -13.28 2.05
N ARG A 140 8.73 -14.16 2.64
CA ARG A 140 9.42 -13.86 3.91
C ARG A 140 10.40 -12.70 3.76
N VAL A 141 11.14 -12.61 2.65
CA VAL A 141 12.00 -11.45 2.40
C VAL A 141 11.17 -10.17 2.39
N PHE A 142 10.06 -10.09 1.63
CA PHE A 142 9.24 -8.88 1.64
C PHE A 142 8.62 -8.58 3.00
N LYS A 143 8.21 -9.60 3.76
CA LYS A 143 7.73 -9.44 5.13
C LYS A 143 8.79 -8.92 6.10
N ALA A 144 10.07 -9.23 5.88
CA ALA A 144 11.17 -8.67 6.66
C ALA A 144 11.44 -7.19 6.31
N PHE A 145 11.26 -6.81 5.05
CA PHE A 145 11.28 -5.40 4.65
C PHE A 145 10.02 -4.64 5.09
N ALA A 146 8.89 -5.34 5.25
CA ALA A 146 7.60 -4.75 5.55
C ALA A 146 7.61 -3.99 6.89
N GLY A 147 7.06 -2.78 6.87
CA GLY A 147 7.05 -1.86 8.00
C GLY A 147 8.25 -0.92 8.02
N THR A 148 9.49 -1.44 8.02
CA THR A 148 10.68 -0.57 7.98
C THR A 148 10.83 0.15 6.66
N HIS A 149 10.66 -0.56 5.54
CA HIS A 149 10.66 0.04 4.21
C HIS A 149 9.50 1.01 4.01
N ASP A 150 8.31 0.65 4.50
CA ASP A 150 7.11 1.52 4.45
C ASP A 150 7.31 2.80 5.28
N TYR A 151 7.99 2.70 6.43
CA TYR A 151 8.33 3.86 7.25
C TYR A 151 9.38 4.75 6.57
N ILE A 152 10.55 4.22 6.22
CA ILE A 152 11.66 5.01 5.66
C ILE A 152 11.31 5.53 4.26
N GLY A 153 10.70 4.69 3.43
CA GLY A 153 10.38 4.95 2.04
C GLY A 153 9.09 5.73 1.81
N GLY A 154 8.25 5.88 2.83
CA GLY A 154 6.95 6.54 2.69
C GLY A 154 6.59 7.44 3.86
N GLN A 155 6.32 6.84 5.03
CA GLN A 155 5.76 7.58 6.17
C GLN A 155 6.68 8.70 6.67
N GLY A 156 7.97 8.41 6.85
CA GLY A 156 8.97 9.34 7.38
C GLY A 156 9.31 10.50 6.44
N VAL A 157 8.96 10.40 5.16
CA VAL A 157 9.18 11.44 4.15
C VAL A 157 7.89 12.13 3.71
N GLY A 158 6.76 11.81 4.33
CA GLY A 158 5.48 12.49 4.08
C GLY A 158 4.74 12.03 2.83
N LEU A 159 5.00 10.81 2.32
CA LEU A 159 4.22 10.22 1.22
C LEU A 159 2.79 9.91 1.63
N TYR A 160 2.55 9.62 2.91
CA TYR A 160 1.25 9.21 3.42
C TYR A 160 0.47 10.38 4.03
N GLU A 161 -0.81 10.45 3.71
CA GLU A 161 -1.73 11.42 4.30
C GLU A 161 -2.20 10.99 5.70
N GLU A 162 -3.00 11.81 6.37
CA GLU A 162 -3.42 11.59 7.76
C GLU A 162 -4.13 10.24 7.98
N GLN A 163 -4.85 9.75 6.97
CA GLN A 163 -5.54 8.46 6.99
C GLN A 163 -4.60 7.27 6.71
N GLY A 164 -3.30 7.53 6.52
CA GLY A 164 -2.30 6.52 6.20
C GLY A 164 -2.34 6.03 4.75
N ASN A 165 -3.04 6.70 3.82
CA ASN A 165 -3.00 6.33 2.40
C ASN A 165 -1.91 7.11 1.67
N ILE A 166 -1.59 6.74 0.42
CA ILE A 166 -0.77 7.59 -0.45
C ILE A 166 -1.48 8.93 -0.61
N ARG A 167 -0.73 10.01 -0.43
CA ARG A 167 -1.24 11.38 -0.58
C ARG A 167 -1.96 11.58 -1.89
N ARG A 168 -3.13 12.20 -1.80
CA ARG A 168 -3.89 12.64 -2.96
C ARG A 168 -3.37 13.98 -3.49
N GLY A 169 -3.62 14.23 -4.77
CA GLY A 169 -3.31 15.49 -5.45
C GLY A 169 -1.84 15.71 -5.75
N MET A 170 -1.00 14.68 -5.65
CA MET A 170 0.41 14.79 -6.04
C MET A 170 0.54 15.06 -7.53
N THR A 171 1.42 15.99 -7.88
CA THR A 171 1.92 16.19 -9.23
C THR A 171 2.70 14.96 -9.70
N ASP A 172 2.86 14.81 -11.03
CA ASP A 172 3.69 13.74 -11.59
C ASP A 172 5.13 13.78 -11.06
N ALA A 173 5.69 14.99 -10.90
CA ALA A 173 7.04 15.18 -10.38
C ALA A 173 7.17 14.71 -8.91
N GLU A 174 6.20 15.04 -8.05
CA GLU A 174 6.16 14.55 -6.66
C GLU A 174 6.04 13.03 -6.64
N ARG A 175 5.13 12.45 -7.43
CA ARG A 175 4.92 11.01 -7.52
C ARG A 175 6.19 10.28 -7.98
N THR A 176 6.87 10.79 -9.00
CA THR A 176 8.16 10.23 -9.47
C THR A 176 9.22 10.32 -8.39
N SER A 177 9.28 11.44 -7.65
CA SER A 177 10.24 11.62 -6.57
C SER A 177 10.02 10.61 -5.44
N TYR A 178 8.78 10.41 -5.01
CA TYR A 178 8.44 9.43 -3.98
C TYR A 178 8.66 7.98 -4.44
N ASN A 179 8.31 7.65 -5.68
CA ASN A 179 8.59 6.31 -6.23
C ASN A 179 10.09 6.03 -6.27
N THR A 180 10.90 7.04 -6.67
CA THR A 180 12.36 6.95 -6.67
C THR A 180 12.91 6.78 -5.26
N TRP A 181 12.41 7.58 -4.30
CA TRP A 181 12.83 7.46 -2.91
C TRP A 181 12.46 6.11 -2.30
N SER A 182 11.25 5.61 -2.57
CA SER A 182 10.82 4.29 -2.13
C SER A 182 11.76 3.19 -2.63
N ALA A 183 12.26 3.28 -3.88
CA ALA A 183 13.27 2.36 -4.38
C ALA A 183 14.62 2.50 -3.63
N VAL A 184 15.09 3.73 -3.41
CA VAL A 184 16.34 4.01 -2.67
C VAL A 184 16.25 3.50 -1.22
N ALA A 185 15.08 3.60 -0.60
CA ALA A 185 14.83 3.21 0.79
C ALA A 185 15.03 1.71 1.08
N ILE A 186 15.17 0.86 0.05
CA ILE A 186 15.56 -0.55 0.21
C ILE A 186 16.92 -0.65 0.92
N VAL A 187 17.90 0.18 0.52
CA VAL A 187 19.27 0.17 1.07
C VAL A 187 19.28 0.44 2.57
N PRO A 188 18.76 1.57 3.08
CA PRO A 188 18.72 1.83 4.52
C PRO A 188 17.78 0.89 5.29
N SER A 189 16.82 0.22 4.63
CA SER A 189 15.97 -0.80 5.26
C SER A 189 16.64 -2.16 5.39
N THR A 190 17.66 -2.45 4.58
CA THR A 190 18.29 -3.77 4.48
C THR A 190 18.86 -4.27 5.81
N PRO A 191 19.59 -3.48 6.61
CA PRO A 191 20.12 -3.96 7.89
C PRO A 191 19.01 -4.43 8.85
N PHE A 192 17.88 -3.74 8.86
CA PHE A 192 16.72 -4.09 9.70
C PHE A 192 16.02 -5.35 9.19
N ALA A 193 15.82 -5.46 7.87
CA ALA A 193 15.25 -6.65 7.26
C ALA A 193 16.14 -7.88 7.50
N MET A 194 17.47 -7.73 7.39
CA MET A 194 18.41 -8.80 7.71
C MET A 194 18.32 -9.23 9.17
N ALA A 195 18.15 -8.29 10.10
CA ALA A 195 18.07 -8.59 11.53
C ALA A 195 16.87 -9.50 11.88
N GLU A 196 15.84 -9.46 11.06
CA GLU A 196 14.61 -10.24 11.25
C GLU A 196 14.59 -11.52 10.43
N PHE A 197 15.18 -11.49 9.24
CA PHE A 197 15.16 -12.62 8.34
C PHE A 197 16.24 -13.65 8.65
N LEU A 198 17.43 -13.21 9.08
CA LEU A 198 18.57 -14.08 9.28
C LEU A 198 18.57 -14.71 10.68
N PRO A 199 18.80 -16.02 10.80
CA PRO A 199 18.86 -16.68 12.08
C PRO A 199 20.16 -16.32 12.82
N PRO A 200 20.22 -16.48 14.16
CA PRO A 200 21.38 -16.11 14.98
C PRO A 200 22.70 -16.75 14.52
N GLU A 201 22.65 -17.96 13.98
CA GLU A 201 23.82 -18.68 13.48
C GLU A 201 24.46 -17.97 12.28
N VAL A 202 23.65 -17.36 11.41
CA VAL A 202 24.16 -16.57 10.27
C VAL A 202 24.83 -15.30 10.77
N TRP A 203 24.25 -14.63 11.76
CA TRP A 203 24.89 -13.47 12.40
C TRP A 203 26.22 -13.82 13.06
N LYS A 204 26.29 -15.00 13.69
CA LYS A 204 27.52 -15.53 14.26
C LYS A 204 28.57 -15.83 13.18
N ALA A 205 28.17 -16.36 12.03
CA ALA A 205 29.09 -16.57 10.91
C ALA A 205 29.61 -15.24 10.35
N ILE A 206 28.73 -14.25 10.15
CA ILE A 206 29.11 -12.90 9.69
C ILE A 206 30.10 -12.25 10.67
N SER A 207 29.86 -12.35 11.98
CA SER A 207 30.75 -11.75 12.99
C SER A 207 32.13 -12.40 13.02
N ILE A 208 32.22 -13.72 12.83
CA ILE A 208 33.50 -14.43 12.68
C ILE A 208 34.24 -13.97 11.43
N LEU A 209 33.55 -13.89 10.28
CA LEU A 209 34.15 -13.46 9.04
C LEU A 209 34.67 -12.01 9.13
N LEU A 210 33.86 -11.09 9.67
CA LEU A 210 34.28 -9.70 9.88
C LEU A 210 35.42 -9.57 10.90
N GLY A 211 35.43 -10.42 11.94
CA GLY A 211 36.52 -10.48 12.92
C GLY A 211 37.82 -11.05 12.35
N ALA A 212 37.74 -11.91 11.33
CA ALA A 212 38.88 -12.50 10.63
C ALA A 212 39.49 -11.58 9.54
N VAL A 213 38.82 -10.47 9.20
CA VAL A 213 39.32 -9.43 8.27
C VAL A 213 40.06 -8.31 9.04
N LYS A 214 40.35 -8.50 10.33
CA LYS A 214 41.23 -7.62 11.11
C LYS A 214 42.70 -7.91 10.89
#